data_AF-A0A2G8RUE4-F1
#
_entry.id   AF-A0A2G8RUE4-F1
#
_cell.length_a   1.000
_cell.length_b   1.000
_cell.length_c   1.000
_cell.angle_alpha   90.00
_cell.angle_beta   90.00
_cell.angle_gamma   90.00
#
_symmetry.space_group_name_H-M   'P 1'
#
loop_
_entity.id
_entity.type
_entity.pdbx_description
1 polymer ?
#
loop_
_entity_poly.entity_id
_entity_poly.type
_entity_poly.pdbx_seq_one_letter_code
_entity_poly.pdbx_strand_id
1 'polypeptide(L)'
;MADAEAPSERQPLLSAVGVTTTEVYPIIHMIRNLTAPDLTYTLIRPLLDKYGAIQRQGNMSVVFCLLLNRVYFARDRHLTTAALSKTRAELCEILATRALREHAENMLELALALTTAWPVYSGAPSALLAHAREEHDDDLEDRVGNAIEMAILGQAKRFIKSSPCQKVIDGIWR
;
A
#
# COMPACT_ATOMS: atom_id res chain seq x y z
N MET A 1 9.76 -18.23 30.43
CA MET A 1 9.28 -18.12 29.04
C MET A 1 7.99 -17.34 29.11
N ALA A 2 8.06 -16.04 28.86
CA ALA A 2 6.87 -15.19 28.80
C ALA A 2 6.54 -15.01 27.32
N ASP A 3 5.35 -15.47 26.93
CA ASP A 3 4.77 -15.24 25.61
C ASP A 3 4.62 -13.73 25.41
N ALA A 4 5.37 -13.18 24.45
CA ALA A 4 5.15 -11.82 23.98
C ALA A 4 3.92 -11.84 23.06
N GLU A 5 2.77 -11.52 23.66
CA GLU A 5 1.48 -11.37 22.98
C GLU A 5 1.64 -10.39 21.79
N ALA A 6 1.35 -10.85 20.58
CA ALA A 6 1.51 -10.05 19.37
C ALA A 6 0.61 -8.81 19.43
N PRO A 7 1.13 -7.61 19.11
CA PRO A 7 0.36 -6.38 19.24
C PRO A 7 -0.88 -6.41 18.34
N SER A 8 -2.03 -6.02 18.90
CA SER A 8 -3.31 -5.94 18.20
C SER A 8 -3.20 -5.08 16.93
N GLU A 9 -3.76 -5.54 15.81
CA GLU A 9 -3.67 -4.85 14.50
C GLU A 9 -4.16 -3.38 14.50
N ARG A 10 -5.02 -3.04 15.47
CA ARG A 10 -5.60 -1.71 15.69
C ARG A 10 -4.74 -0.79 16.56
N GLN A 11 -3.65 -1.28 17.14
CA GLN A 11 -2.76 -0.41 17.91
C GLN A 11 -2.00 0.52 16.97
N PRO A 12 -1.98 1.84 17.26
CA PRO A 12 -1.18 2.78 16.50
C PRO A 12 0.31 2.45 16.63
N LEU A 13 1.07 2.67 15.55
CA LEU A 13 2.52 2.41 15.50
C LEU A 13 3.32 3.24 16.53
N LEU A 14 2.75 4.37 16.95
CA LEU A 14 3.29 5.22 18.01
C LEU A 14 2.30 5.25 19.17
N SER A 15 2.79 5.04 20.39
CA SER A 15 2.01 5.27 21.60
C SER A 15 1.78 6.77 21.80
N ALA A 16 0.70 7.16 22.49
CA ALA A 16 0.37 8.56 22.73
C ALA A 16 1.54 9.35 23.37
N VAL A 17 2.32 8.69 24.23
CA VAL A 17 3.54 9.25 24.82
C VAL A 17 4.63 9.46 23.76
N GLY A 18 4.86 8.45 22.91
CA GLY A 18 5.84 8.53 21.83
C GLY A 18 5.54 9.61 20.78
N VAL A 19 4.25 9.90 20.53
CA VAL A 19 3.84 10.95 19.57
C VAL A 19 4.37 12.32 19.99
N THR A 20 4.31 12.65 21.28
CA THR A 20 4.73 13.98 21.78
C THR A 20 6.24 14.20 21.80
N THR A 21 7.02 13.13 21.86
CA THR A 21 8.49 13.19 21.91
C THR A 21 9.16 12.88 20.58
N THR A 22 8.39 12.44 19.57
CA THR A 22 8.94 12.15 18.24
C THR A 22 9.30 13.46 17.56
N GLU A 23 10.57 13.64 17.18
CA GLU A 23 10.98 14.78 16.38
C GLU A 23 10.22 14.77 15.04
N VAL A 24 9.34 15.76 14.86
CA VAL A 24 8.57 15.93 13.62
C VAL A 24 9.21 17.03 12.80
N TYR A 25 9.34 16.80 11.50
CA TYR A 25 9.74 17.85 10.58
C TYR A 25 8.76 19.03 10.64
N PRO A 26 9.22 20.26 10.89
CA PRO A 26 8.36 21.43 11.03
C PRO A 26 7.42 21.68 9.84
N ILE A 27 7.82 21.27 8.63
CA ILE A 27 7.04 21.42 7.39
C ILE A 27 7.31 20.20 6.49
N ILE A 28 6.26 19.65 5.87
CA ILE A 28 6.34 18.46 5.00
C ILE A 28 7.36 18.59 3.85
N HIS A 29 7.63 19.81 3.37
CA HIS A 29 8.62 20.07 2.32
C HIS A 29 10.07 19.81 2.73
N MET A 30 10.35 19.64 4.03
CA MET A 30 11.68 19.24 4.49
C MET A 30 11.94 17.74 4.33
N ILE A 31 10.90 16.94 4.08
CA ILE A 31 11.06 15.56 3.65
C ILE A 31 11.52 15.57 2.19
N ARG A 32 12.83 15.71 2.00
CA ARG A 32 13.44 15.76 0.66
C ARG A 32 13.42 14.40 -0.03
N ASN A 33 13.48 13.32 0.75
CA ASN A 33 13.54 11.97 0.22
C ASN A 33 12.96 10.95 1.23
N LEU A 34 11.87 10.28 0.83
CA LEU A 34 11.26 9.19 1.62
C LEU A 34 12.17 7.96 1.76
N THR A 35 13.24 7.85 0.97
CA THR A 35 14.25 6.80 1.08
C THR A 35 15.46 7.20 1.92
N ALA A 36 15.44 8.37 2.57
CA ALA A 36 16.46 8.72 3.55
C ALA A 36 16.58 7.63 4.64
N PRO A 37 17.79 7.38 5.19
CA PRO A 37 17.99 6.34 6.20
C PRO A 37 17.03 6.48 7.39
N ASP A 38 16.89 7.69 7.93
CA ASP A 38 16.06 7.94 9.12
C ASP A 38 14.59 7.58 8.88
N LEU A 39 14.01 8.01 7.76
CA LEU A 39 12.64 7.66 7.38
C LEU A 39 12.50 6.18 7.02
N THR A 40 13.55 5.57 6.47
CA THR A 40 13.54 4.14 6.20
C THR A 40 13.39 3.34 7.50
N TYR A 41 14.10 3.71 8.56
CA TYR A 41 14.02 3.00 9.84
C TYR A 41 12.81 3.39 10.69
N THR A 42 12.39 4.66 10.66
CA THR A 42 11.29 5.14 11.52
C THR A 42 9.90 4.93 10.91
N LEU A 43 9.78 4.95 9.58
CA LEU A 43 8.49 4.85 8.88
C LEU A 43 8.38 3.61 7.99
N ILE A 44 9.31 3.43 7.06
CA ILE A 44 9.17 2.39 6.02
C ILE A 44 9.29 0.99 6.62
N ARG A 45 10.30 0.75 7.47
CA ARG A 45 10.59 -0.58 8.01
C ARG A 45 9.46 -1.10 8.92
N PRO A 46 8.94 -0.33 9.90
CA PRO A 46 7.83 -0.79 10.73
C PRO A 46 6.57 -1.11 9.92
N LEU A 47 6.27 -0.29 8.90
CA LEU A 47 5.14 -0.54 8.01
C LEU A 47 5.34 -1.82 7.20
N LEU A 48 6.53 -2.07 6.68
CA LEU A 48 6.83 -3.31 5.96
C LEU A 48 6.75 -4.53 6.87
N ASP A 49 7.27 -4.45 8.09
CA ASP A 49 7.16 -5.58 9.02
C ASP A 49 5.69 -5.89 9.35
N LYS A 50 4.85 -4.84 9.51
CA LYS A 50 3.38 -4.98 9.67
C LYS A 50 2.72 -5.62 8.44
N TYR A 51 2.97 -5.08 7.25
CA TYR A 51 2.33 -5.56 6.03
C TYR A 51 2.84 -6.94 5.60
N GLY A 52 4.12 -7.23 5.80
CA GLY A 52 4.71 -8.55 5.59
C GLY A 52 4.13 -9.59 6.55
N ALA A 53 3.78 -9.22 7.78
CA ALA A 53 3.05 -10.11 8.68
C ALA A 53 1.66 -10.51 8.13
N ILE A 54 0.92 -9.55 7.56
CA ILE A 54 -0.38 -9.81 6.92
C ILE A 54 -0.22 -10.73 5.70
N GLN A 55 0.79 -10.50 4.85
CA GLN A 55 1.07 -11.37 3.71
C GLN A 55 1.42 -12.80 4.15
N ARG A 56 2.24 -12.96 5.19
CA ARG A 56 2.61 -14.27 5.77
C ARG A 56 1.43 -15.01 6.38
N GLN A 57 0.39 -14.31 6.81
CA GLN A 57 -0.87 -14.92 7.26
C GLN A 57 -1.77 -15.38 6.10
N GLY A 58 -1.32 -15.18 4.85
CA GLY A 58 -1.99 -15.64 3.63
C GLY A 58 -2.73 -14.56 2.85
N ASN A 59 -2.74 -13.31 3.34
CA ASN A 59 -3.43 -12.23 2.66
C ASN A 59 -2.49 -11.46 1.71
N MET A 60 -2.47 -11.88 0.44
CA MET A 60 -1.64 -11.28 -0.63
C MET A 60 -2.24 -9.99 -1.24
N SER A 61 -3.35 -9.46 -0.70
CA SER A 61 -3.97 -8.24 -1.22
C SER A 61 -3.20 -6.96 -0.88
N VAL A 62 -2.20 -7.04 0.01
CA VAL A 62 -1.41 -5.89 0.49
C VAL A 62 -0.83 -5.05 -0.64
N VAL A 63 -0.20 -5.68 -1.64
CA VAL A 63 0.40 -4.97 -2.78
C VAL A 63 -0.68 -4.24 -3.58
N PHE A 64 -1.81 -4.91 -3.83
CA PHE A 64 -2.98 -4.30 -4.46
C PHE A 64 -3.50 -3.10 -3.67
N CYS A 65 -3.73 -3.24 -2.36
CA CYS A 65 -4.25 -2.16 -1.51
C CYS A 65 -3.32 -0.93 -1.50
N LEU A 66 -2.01 -1.14 -1.44
CA LEU A 66 -1.04 -0.04 -1.50
C LEU A 66 -1.11 0.70 -2.84
N LEU A 67 -1.23 -0.03 -3.95
CA LEU A 67 -1.34 0.58 -5.28
C LEU A 67 -2.70 1.23 -5.52
N LEU A 68 -3.79 0.67 -4.96
CA LEU A 68 -5.11 1.28 -4.98
C LEU A 68 -5.10 2.64 -4.26
N ASN A 69 -4.50 2.70 -3.06
CA ASN A 69 -4.33 3.96 -2.32
C ASN A 69 -3.45 4.94 -3.09
N ARG A 70 -2.42 4.45 -3.79
CA ARG A 70 -1.61 5.28 -4.67
C ARG A 70 -2.44 5.93 -5.79
N VAL A 71 -3.33 5.17 -6.45
CA VAL A 71 -4.25 5.72 -7.47
C VAL A 71 -5.11 6.83 -6.86
N TYR A 72 -5.68 6.58 -5.67
CA TYR A 72 -6.48 7.57 -4.96
C TYR A 72 -5.71 8.87 -4.72
N PHE A 73 -4.53 8.80 -4.10
CA PHE A 73 -3.74 9.98 -3.80
C PHE A 73 -3.17 10.68 -5.05
N ALA A 74 -2.85 9.93 -6.10
CA ALA A 74 -2.37 10.51 -7.36
C ALA A 74 -3.44 11.32 -8.11
N ARG A 75 -4.73 11.09 -7.81
CA ARG A 75 -5.85 11.83 -8.41
C ARG A 75 -6.17 13.14 -7.69
N ASP A 76 -5.60 13.37 -6.50
CA ASP A 76 -5.84 14.61 -5.76
C ASP A 76 -5.23 15.82 -6.49
N ARG A 77 -6.09 16.77 -6.86
CA ARG A 77 -5.74 18.02 -7.55
C ARG A 77 -5.98 19.27 -6.68
N HIS A 78 -6.41 19.11 -5.43
CA HIS A 78 -6.69 20.25 -4.57
C HIS A 78 -5.38 20.93 -4.15
N LEU A 79 -5.28 22.25 -4.38
CA LEU A 79 -4.04 23.01 -4.17
C LEU A 79 -3.46 22.88 -2.76
N THR A 80 -4.31 22.76 -1.74
CA THR A 80 -3.89 22.67 -0.33
C THR A 80 -3.43 21.28 0.09
N THR A 81 -3.88 20.22 -0.59
CA THR A 81 -3.59 18.82 -0.22
C THR A 81 -2.71 18.10 -1.23
N ALA A 82 -2.56 18.61 -2.45
CA ALA A 82 -1.84 17.95 -3.55
C ALA A 82 -0.39 17.58 -3.19
N ALA A 83 0.34 18.43 -2.48
CA ALA A 83 1.72 18.13 -2.06
C ALA A 83 1.79 16.94 -1.07
N LEU A 84 0.84 16.89 -0.12
CA LEU A 84 0.72 15.80 0.83
C LEU A 84 0.28 14.50 0.13
N SER A 85 -0.74 14.58 -0.73
CA SER A 85 -1.23 13.43 -1.49
C SER A 85 -0.17 12.88 -2.43
N LYS A 86 0.64 13.73 -3.07
CA LYS A 86 1.81 13.27 -3.84
C LYS A 86 2.79 12.47 -2.97
N THR A 87 3.12 12.98 -1.78
CA THR A 87 4.02 12.28 -0.84
C THR A 87 3.44 10.93 -0.41
N ARG A 88 2.13 10.87 -0.14
CA ARG A 88 1.42 9.62 0.20
C ARG A 88 1.43 8.62 -0.95
N ALA A 89 1.20 9.08 -2.18
CA ALA A 89 1.28 8.25 -3.38
C ALA A 89 2.69 7.66 -3.56
N GLU A 90 3.74 8.46 -3.36
CA GLU A 90 5.12 8.00 -3.43
C GLU A 90 5.44 6.97 -2.34
N LEU A 91 4.98 7.20 -1.10
CA LEU A 91 5.11 6.24 0.00
C LEU A 91 4.44 4.90 -0.32
N CYS A 92 3.20 4.93 -0.84
CA CYS A 92 2.48 3.73 -1.27
C CYS A 92 3.27 2.94 -2.33
N GLU A 93 3.88 3.62 -3.30
CA GLU A 93 4.71 2.96 -4.32
C GLU A 93 5.98 2.32 -3.74
N ILE A 94 6.65 3.00 -2.80
CA ILE A 94 7.83 2.48 -2.09
C ILE A 94 7.46 1.22 -1.32
N LEU A 95 6.38 1.28 -0.55
CA LEU A 95 5.89 0.16 0.25
C LEU A 95 5.47 -1.01 -0.64
N ALA A 96 4.70 -0.78 -1.70
CA ALA A 96 4.27 -1.83 -2.63
C ALA A 96 5.48 -2.53 -3.26
N THR A 97 6.48 -1.74 -3.68
CA THR A 97 7.70 -2.29 -4.30
C THR A 97 8.52 -3.12 -3.33
N ARG A 98 8.55 -2.76 -2.04
CA ARG A 98 9.31 -3.50 -1.02
C ARG A 98 8.54 -4.71 -0.50
N ALA A 99 7.23 -4.61 -0.32
CA ALA A 99 6.35 -5.73 0.05
C ALA A 99 6.38 -6.84 -1.02
N LEU A 100 6.34 -6.47 -2.31
CA LEU A 100 6.45 -7.44 -3.41
C LEU A 100 7.80 -8.18 -3.43
N ARG A 101 8.89 -7.52 -3.01
CA ARG A 101 10.23 -8.14 -2.98
C ARG A 101 10.33 -9.27 -1.96
N GLU A 102 9.49 -9.31 -0.93
CA GLU A 102 9.48 -10.40 0.04
C GLU A 102 9.14 -11.75 -0.64
N HIS A 103 8.46 -11.71 -1.79
CA HIS A 103 8.06 -12.87 -2.57
C HIS A 103 8.97 -13.15 -3.78
N ALA A 104 10.11 -12.44 -3.92
CA ALA A 104 10.89 -12.40 -5.16
C ALA A 104 11.43 -13.76 -5.64
N GLU A 105 11.55 -14.74 -4.74
CA GLU A 105 12.05 -16.08 -5.01
C GLU A 105 10.94 -17.10 -5.34
N ASN A 106 9.67 -16.74 -5.15
CA ASN A 106 8.54 -17.61 -5.44
C ASN A 106 7.65 -17.01 -6.54
N MET A 107 7.76 -17.55 -7.75
CA MET A 107 6.99 -17.09 -8.91
C MET A 107 5.47 -17.19 -8.70
N LEU A 108 5.00 -18.23 -8.00
CA LEU A 108 3.57 -18.41 -7.73
C LEU A 108 3.05 -17.29 -6.80
N GLU A 109 3.79 -16.97 -5.75
CA GLU A 109 3.41 -15.87 -4.84
C GLU A 109 3.45 -14.51 -5.54
N LEU A 110 4.46 -14.27 -6.39
CA LEU A 110 4.50 -13.04 -7.20
C LEU A 110 3.31 -12.94 -8.15
N ALA A 111 2.95 -14.03 -8.83
CA ALA A 111 1.81 -14.06 -9.72
C ALA A 111 0.51 -13.79 -8.94
N LEU A 112 0.29 -14.49 -7.82
CA LEU A 112 -0.88 -14.26 -6.96
C LEU A 112 -0.96 -12.81 -6.47
N ALA A 113 0.12 -12.25 -5.92
CA ALA A 113 0.13 -10.87 -5.44
C ALA A 113 -0.14 -9.84 -6.56
N LEU A 114 0.23 -10.14 -7.81
CA LEU A 114 0.14 -9.22 -8.93
C LEU A 114 -1.12 -9.32 -9.78
N THR A 115 -1.63 -10.53 -10.00
CA THR A 115 -2.68 -10.83 -10.97
C THR A 115 -4.00 -11.23 -10.34
N THR A 116 -4.02 -11.58 -9.05
CA THR A 116 -5.28 -11.82 -8.35
C THR A 116 -6.13 -10.54 -8.34
N ALA A 117 -7.38 -10.70 -8.76
CA ALA A 117 -8.36 -9.64 -8.81
C ALA A 117 -9.03 -9.53 -7.42
N TRP A 118 -8.99 -8.35 -6.81
CA TRP A 118 -9.50 -8.10 -5.47
C TRP A 118 -10.72 -7.17 -5.50
N PRO A 119 -11.84 -7.53 -4.84
CA PRO A 119 -12.98 -6.63 -4.71
C PRO A 119 -12.65 -5.49 -3.77
N VAL A 120 -12.80 -4.25 -4.23
CA VAL A 120 -12.38 -3.04 -3.49
C VAL A 120 -13.12 -2.88 -2.16
N TYR A 121 -14.39 -3.27 -2.11
CA TYR A 121 -15.25 -3.09 -0.93
C TYR A 121 -15.36 -4.35 -0.06
N SER A 122 -14.45 -5.31 -0.21
CA SER A 122 -14.45 -6.51 0.62
C SER A 122 -14.41 -6.17 2.11
N GLY A 123 -15.37 -6.66 2.89
CA GLY A 123 -15.46 -6.41 4.33
C GLY A 123 -15.93 -5.01 4.73
N ALA A 124 -16.39 -4.18 3.79
CA ALA A 124 -16.95 -2.87 4.10
C ALA A 124 -18.30 -2.96 4.85
N PRO A 125 -18.58 -2.05 5.81
CA PRO A 125 -19.89 -1.98 6.46
C PRO A 125 -21.03 -1.70 5.46
N SER A 126 -22.22 -2.24 5.72
CA SER A 126 -23.39 -2.08 4.84
C SER A 126 -23.77 -0.62 4.60
N ALA A 127 -23.62 0.25 5.61
CA ALA A 127 -23.86 1.69 5.45
C ALA A 127 -22.91 2.33 4.43
N LEU A 128 -21.63 1.93 4.41
CA LEU A 128 -20.66 2.43 3.42
C LEU A 128 -21.02 1.95 2.01
N LEU A 129 -21.41 0.68 1.89
CA LEU A 129 -21.85 0.10 0.60
C LEU A 129 -23.09 0.82 0.05
N ALA A 130 -24.06 1.15 0.92
CA ALA A 130 -25.25 1.89 0.53
C ALA A 130 -24.90 3.28 -0.01
N HIS A 131 -24.09 4.05 0.71
CA HIS A 131 -23.62 5.35 0.25
C HIS A 131 -22.82 5.28 -1.05
N ALA A 132 -21.95 4.28 -1.18
CA ALA A 132 -21.15 4.11 -2.38
C ALA A 132 -22.00 3.74 -3.61
N ARG A 133 -23.10 3.00 -3.44
CA ARG A 133 -24.09 2.71 -4.49
C ARG A 133 -24.93 3.93 -4.86
N GLU A 134 -25.24 4.81 -3.89
CA GLU A 134 -25.94 6.07 -4.18
C GLU A 134 -25.06 7.06 -4.97
N GLU A 135 -23.75 7.12 -4.68
CA GLU A 135 -22.81 8.01 -5.39
C GLU A 135 -22.34 7.47 -6.75
N HIS A 136 -22.46 6.17 -6.98
CA HIS A 136 -21.94 5.50 -8.17
C HIS A 136 -22.99 4.54 -8.72
N ASP A 137 -23.43 4.80 -9.96
CA ASP A 137 -24.37 3.99 -10.77
C ASP A 137 -24.07 2.48 -10.61
N ASP A 138 -24.82 1.83 -9.72
CA ASP A 138 -25.01 0.42 -9.29
C ASP A 138 -23.90 -0.67 -9.40
N ASP A 139 -22.78 -0.48 -10.10
CA ASP A 139 -21.77 -1.52 -10.35
C ASP A 139 -20.65 -1.57 -9.29
N LEU A 140 -21.03 -1.52 -8.01
CA LEU A 140 -20.06 -1.51 -6.91
C LEU A 140 -19.34 -2.86 -6.74
N GLU A 141 -20.05 -3.94 -7.06
CA GLU A 141 -19.58 -5.33 -6.96
C GLU A 141 -18.59 -5.69 -8.09
N ASP A 142 -18.68 -4.99 -9.22
CA ASP A 142 -17.78 -5.15 -10.36
C ASP A 142 -16.49 -4.32 -10.25
N ARG A 143 -16.35 -3.51 -9.19
CA ARG A 143 -15.08 -2.82 -8.89
C ARG A 143 -14.06 -3.78 -8.31
N VAL A 144 -13.53 -4.59 -9.21
CA VAL A 144 -12.44 -5.52 -9.00
C VAL A 144 -11.23 -4.98 -9.76
N GLY A 145 -10.03 -5.18 -9.21
CA GLY A 145 -8.80 -4.94 -9.96
C GLY A 145 -7.65 -5.75 -9.38
N ASN A 146 -6.61 -5.92 -10.19
CA ASN A 146 -5.36 -6.51 -9.73
C ASN A 146 -4.28 -5.44 -9.49
N ALA A 147 -3.16 -5.83 -8.89
CA ALA A 147 -2.10 -4.89 -8.55
C ALA A 147 -1.44 -4.30 -9.79
N ILE A 148 -1.29 -5.06 -10.89
CA ILE A 148 -0.69 -4.55 -12.14
C ILE A 148 -1.54 -3.43 -12.73
N GLU A 149 -2.86 -3.60 -12.79
CA GLU A 149 -3.79 -2.59 -13.26
C GLU A 149 -3.71 -1.32 -12.41
N MET A 150 -3.70 -1.46 -11.08
CA MET A 150 -3.55 -0.31 -10.17
C MET A 150 -2.20 0.38 -10.35
N ALA A 151 -1.12 -0.37 -10.59
CA ALA A 151 0.19 0.20 -10.89
C ALA A 151 0.16 1.03 -12.18
N ILE A 152 -0.51 0.54 -13.22
CA ILE A 152 -0.65 1.24 -14.51
C ILE A 152 -1.53 2.50 -14.35
N LEU A 153 -2.72 2.36 -13.77
CA LEU A 153 -3.67 3.47 -13.53
C LEU A 153 -3.05 4.56 -12.65
N GLY A 154 -2.25 4.16 -11.67
CA GLY A 154 -1.53 5.09 -10.83
C GLY A 154 -0.36 5.76 -11.57
N GLN A 155 0.22 5.13 -12.58
CA GLN A 155 1.54 5.46 -13.12
C GLN A 155 2.69 5.16 -12.13
N ALA A 156 2.65 4.02 -11.46
CA ALA A 156 3.67 3.51 -10.53
C ALA A 156 4.91 2.99 -11.27
N LYS A 157 5.63 3.89 -11.94
CA LYS A 157 6.73 3.55 -12.86
C LYS A 157 7.89 2.80 -12.18
N ARG A 158 8.21 3.11 -10.92
CA ARG A 158 9.29 2.43 -10.18
C ARG A 158 8.87 1.03 -9.76
N PHE A 159 7.60 0.85 -9.38
CA PHE A 159 7.04 -0.46 -9.09
C PHE A 159 7.06 -1.36 -10.33
N ILE A 160 6.54 -0.88 -11.46
CA ILE A 160 6.47 -1.65 -12.72
C ILE A 160 7.87 -2.09 -13.17
N LYS A 161 8.87 -1.20 -13.07
CA LYS A 161 10.27 -1.49 -13.43
C LYS A 161 11.02 -2.37 -12.42
N SER A 162 10.41 -2.73 -11.28
CA SER A 162 11.08 -3.55 -10.28
C SER A 162 11.28 -4.99 -10.79
N SER A 163 12.41 -5.60 -10.45
CA SER A 163 12.72 -6.98 -10.89
C SER A 163 11.60 -7.99 -10.59
N PRO A 164 10.98 -8.03 -9.39
CA PRO A 164 9.89 -8.97 -9.12
C PRO A 164 8.65 -8.74 -10.01
N CYS A 165 8.30 -7.48 -10.30
CA CYS A 165 7.18 -7.16 -11.20
C CYS A 165 7.49 -7.55 -12.65
N GLN A 166 8.71 -7.24 -13.12
CA GLN A 166 9.16 -7.64 -14.46
C GLN A 166 9.20 -9.16 -14.63
N LYS A 167 9.62 -9.94 -13.63
CA LYS A 167 9.57 -11.42 -13.68
C LYS A 167 8.16 -11.93 -14.04
N VAL A 168 7.12 -11.37 -13.43
CA VAL A 168 5.72 -11.77 -13.72
C VAL A 168 5.27 -11.27 -15.09
N ILE A 169 5.58 -10.03 -15.46
CA ILE A 169 5.26 -9.49 -16.79
C ILE A 169 5.89 -10.34 -17.89
N ASP A 170 7.17 -10.69 -17.75
CA ASP A 170 7.89 -11.57 -18.68
C ASP A 170 7.29 -12.97 -18.73
N GLY A 171 6.77 -13.47 -17.60
CA GLY A 171 6.07 -14.74 -17.51
C GLY A 171 4.68 -14.75 -18.17
N ILE A 172 4.02 -13.60 -18.30
CA ILE A 172 2.72 -13.46 -18.99
C ILE A 172 2.90 -13.37 -20.51
N TRP A 173 3.99 -12.74 -20.97
CA TRP A 173 4.20 -12.45 -22.40
C TRP A 173 4.83 -13.61 -23.20
N ARG A 174 5.40 -14.59 -22.52
CA ARG A 174 5.97 -15.80 -23.17
C ARG A 174 4.93 -16.87 -23.38
#